data_AF-A0A7C2F3E3-F1
#
_entry.id   AF-A0A7C2F3E3-F1
#
_cell.length_a   1.000
_cell.length_b   1.000
_cell.length_c   1.000
_cell.angle_alpha   90.00
_cell.angle_beta   90.00
_cell.angle_gamma   90.00
#
_symmetry.space_group_name_H-M   'P 1'
#
loop_
_entity.id
_entity.type
_entity.pdbx_description
1 polymer ?
#
loop_
_entity_poly.entity_id
_entity_poly.type
_entity_poly.pdbx_seq_one_letter_code
_entity_poly.pdbx_strand_id
1 'polypeptide(L)'
;MTDKRDVVIIGAARTAIGRFGGTISRVPAVELGGHAIRAAVERAGVDPASVDEVLVGQVIQAGSGQAPARQAALNAGLPHTVGATAVNKVCGSGLKTVSMGANAIMVGEAQIIVAAGMESMNRGPYLLSEARTGYRLGSGELIDATVHDGLWCSVENWHMGNSAELIAEAEDISREEMDEYALRSHRRAIKAIEEGKFREEIVPLVIPQRKGEPLIFDTDENPRADTSVEALGRLPPAFKADGKCTAGNSSAITDGAAAVVITSAEKARELGIQPLARITGFAQAAVEPKWVFIAPVHAIEKLLDKTGYDLQDFELVEINEAFASQMIADVHKLGLDWDRVNVHGGAIALGHPIGCSGTRVLVTLLHAMKDRGARLGLAALCLGGGEAVAMSVEMMP
;
A
#
# COMPACT_ATOMS: atom_id res chain seq x y z
N MET A 1 -7.69 33.36 12.00
CA MET A 1 -7.58 32.09 11.26
C MET A 1 -6.12 31.74 11.30
N THR A 2 -5.73 30.69 12.02
CA THR A 2 -4.33 30.24 12.05
C THR A 2 -3.95 29.77 10.65
N ASP A 3 -2.83 30.26 10.12
CA ASP A 3 -2.25 29.74 8.89
C ASP A 3 -2.11 28.21 9.03
N LYS A 4 -2.63 27.46 8.06
CA LYS A 4 -2.50 26.01 8.05
C LYS A 4 -1.02 25.68 7.87
N ARG A 5 -0.45 24.87 8.78
CA ARG A 5 0.94 24.44 8.68
C ARG A 5 1.12 23.53 7.47
N ASP A 6 2.09 23.84 6.61
CA ASP A 6 2.53 22.92 5.56
C ASP A 6 3.13 21.66 6.18
N VAL A 7 2.66 20.49 5.74
CA VAL A 7 3.17 19.19 6.20
C VAL A 7 4.14 18.64 5.17
N VAL A 8 5.29 18.18 5.65
CA VAL A 8 6.37 17.63 4.82
C VAL A 8 6.74 16.24 5.28
N ILE A 9 7.19 15.42 4.33
CA ILE A 9 7.74 14.09 4.53
C ILE A 9 9.25 14.24 4.65
N ILE A 10 9.83 13.76 5.74
CA ILE A 10 11.27 13.89 6.03
C ILE A 10 12.00 12.54 6.02
N GLY A 11 11.28 11.42 6.05
CA GLY A 11 11.86 10.08 5.91
C GLY A 11 10.86 9.13 5.28
N ALA A 12 11.36 8.15 4.51
CA ALA A 12 10.55 7.16 3.81
C ALA A 12 11.34 5.85 3.67
N ALA A 13 10.70 4.72 3.96
CA ALA A 13 11.30 3.40 3.79
C ALA A 13 10.22 2.32 3.61
N ARG A 14 10.58 1.23 2.95
CA ARG A 14 9.77 0.00 2.90
C ARG A 14 10.63 -1.25 3.00
N THR A 15 10.04 -2.36 3.38
CA THR A 15 10.65 -3.67 3.17
C THR A 15 10.56 -4.06 1.69
N ALA A 16 11.35 -5.05 1.28
CA ALA A 16 11.00 -5.84 0.11
C ALA A 16 9.66 -6.56 0.36
N ILE A 17 8.92 -6.84 -0.72
CA ILE A 17 7.63 -7.52 -0.68
C ILE A 17 7.86 -9.03 -0.90
N GLY A 18 7.40 -9.82 0.06
CA GLY A 18 7.46 -11.28 0.02
C GLY A 18 6.21 -11.88 -0.58
N ARG A 19 6.35 -12.91 -1.41
CA ARG A 19 5.20 -13.62 -2.00
C ARG A 19 4.51 -14.55 -0.98
N PHE A 20 3.29 -14.97 -1.27
CA PHE A 20 2.63 -16.04 -0.50
C PHE A 20 3.47 -17.34 -0.52
N GLY A 21 3.71 -17.92 0.65
CA GLY A 21 4.64 -19.04 0.88
C GLY A 21 6.12 -18.70 0.66
N GLY A 22 6.46 -17.41 0.52
CA GLY A 22 7.80 -16.92 0.19
C GLY A 22 8.74 -16.78 1.40
N THR A 23 9.84 -16.04 1.20
CA THR A 23 10.95 -15.95 2.16
C THR A 23 10.53 -15.38 3.50
N ILE A 24 9.70 -14.34 3.50
CA ILE A 24 9.23 -13.68 4.73
C ILE A 24 7.86 -14.16 5.22
N SER A 25 7.33 -15.26 4.67
CA SER A 25 6.00 -15.82 5.02
C SER A 25 5.80 -16.14 6.52
N ARG A 26 6.90 -16.26 7.26
CA ARG A 26 6.88 -16.54 8.71
C ARG A 26 7.12 -15.31 9.58
N VAL A 27 7.51 -14.17 9.00
CA VAL A 27 7.81 -12.95 9.74
C VAL A 27 6.49 -12.24 10.12
N PRO A 28 6.23 -11.97 11.41
CA PRO A 28 5.03 -11.25 11.84
C PRO A 28 4.94 -9.84 11.22
N ALA A 29 3.71 -9.39 10.93
CA ALA A 29 3.46 -8.04 10.40
C ALA A 29 4.06 -6.94 11.30
N VAL A 30 3.97 -7.10 12.62
CA VAL A 30 4.53 -6.15 13.60
C VAL A 30 6.06 -6.07 13.58
N GLU A 31 6.75 -7.13 13.16
CA GLU A 31 8.21 -7.11 12.98
C GLU A 31 8.60 -6.41 11.68
N LEU A 32 7.87 -6.70 10.59
CA LEU A 32 8.02 -5.99 9.31
C LEU A 32 7.77 -4.48 9.50
N GLY A 33 6.68 -4.13 10.18
CA GLY A 33 6.33 -2.75 10.52
C GLY A 33 7.40 -2.07 11.34
N GLY A 34 7.90 -2.71 12.40
CA GLY A 34 8.99 -2.16 13.20
C GLY A 34 10.28 -1.95 12.40
N HIS A 35 10.57 -2.83 11.44
CA HIS A 35 11.73 -2.69 10.58
C HIS A 35 11.61 -1.49 9.63
N ALA A 36 10.46 -1.30 8.97
CA ALA A 36 10.22 -0.14 8.11
C ALA A 36 10.18 1.17 8.89
N ILE A 37 9.54 1.20 10.07
CA ILE A 37 9.45 2.39 10.92
C ILE A 37 10.85 2.83 11.38
N ARG A 38 11.67 1.89 11.87
CA ARG A 38 13.05 2.20 12.28
C ARG A 38 13.82 2.85 11.13
N ALA A 39 13.79 2.25 9.95
CA ALA A 39 14.50 2.78 8.79
C ALA A 39 13.99 4.17 8.37
N ALA A 40 12.68 4.42 8.42
CA ALA A 40 12.12 5.73 8.11
C ALA A 40 12.53 6.80 9.13
N VAL A 41 12.55 6.47 10.43
CA VAL A 41 13.01 7.37 11.51
C VAL A 41 14.51 7.66 11.40
N GLU A 42 15.32 6.65 11.13
CA GLU A 42 16.76 6.81 10.89
C GLU A 42 17.03 7.71 9.68
N ARG A 43 16.32 7.50 8.57
CA ARG A 43 16.43 8.34 7.36
C ARG A 43 15.92 9.77 7.57
N ALA A 44 14.94 9.95 8.46
CA ALA A 44 14.45 11.27 8.83
C ALA A 44 15.46 12.06 9.69
N GLY A 45 16.42 11.39 10.34
CA GLY A 45 17.40 12.05 11.19
C GLY A 45 16.81 12.68 12.45
N VAL A 46 15.65 12.22 12.92
CA VAL A 46 15.00 12.72 14.14
C VAL A 46 15.33 11.83 15.33
N ASP A 47 15.33 12.41 16.53
CA ASP A 47 15.38 11.64 17.78
C ASP A 47 14.11 10.78 17.90
N PRO A 48 14.19 9.44 18.05
CA PRO A 48 13.03 8.59 18.29
C PRO A 48 12.13 9.05 19.45
N ALA A 49 12.69 9.73 20.46
CA ALA A 49 11.93 10.27 21.58
C ALA A 49 11.12 11.53 21.24
N SER A 50 11.38 12.17 20.10
CA SER A 50 10.66 13.35 19.62
C SER A 50 9.41 13.03 18.79
N VAL A 51 9.16 11.74 18.51
CA VAL A 51 7.94 11.28 17.84
C VAL A 51 6.76 11.38 18.81
N ASP A 52 5.71 12.10 18.42
CA ASP A 52 4.51 12.27 19.24
C ASP A 52 3.62 11.01 19.18
N GLU A 53 3.41 10.47 17.98
CA GLU A 53 2.57 9.30 17.75
C GLU A 53 3.01 8.48 16.52
N VAL A 54 2.79 7.16 16.60
CA VAL A 54 2.90 6.23 15.47
C VAL A 54 1.51 5.77 15.01
N LEU A 55 1.15 6.07 13.77
CA LEU A 55 -0.08 5.61 13.15
C LEU A 55 0.25 4.46 12.19
N VAL A 56 -0.34 3.27 12.37
CA VAL A 56 -0.02 2.09 11.55
C VAL A 56 -1.26 1.45 10.94
N GLY A 57 -1.28 1.35 9.62
CA GLY A 57 -2.27 0.60 8.86
C GLY A 57 -2.03 -0.90 8.94
N GLN A 58 -3.05 -1.67 9.35
CA GLN A 58 -3.05 -3.14 9.26
C GLN A 58 -4.49 -3.65 9.18
N VAL A 59 -4.77 -4.54 8.22
CA VAL A 59 -6.12 -5.06 7.98
C VAL A 59 -6.33 -6.37 8.73
N ILE A 60 -5.46 -7.35 8.53
CA ILE A 60 -5.60 -8.69 9.11
C ILE A 60 -4.98 -8.64 10.51
N GLN A 61 -5.76 -8.13 11.48
CA GLN A 61 -5.32 -7.99 12.87
C GLN A 61 -5.54 -9.24 13.71
N ALA A 62 -6.39 -10.17 13.25
CA ALA A 62 -6.68 -11.41 13.94
C ALA A 62 -5.38 -12.18 14.27
N GLY A 63 -5.16 -12.47 15.55
CA GLY A 63 -3.97 -13.18 16.02
C GLY A 63 -2.69 -12.33 16.15
N SER A 64 -2.73 -11.03 15.83
CA SER A 64 -1.57 -10.13 16.00
C SER A 64 -1.31 -9.70 17.45
N GLY A 65 -2.21 -10.03 18.38
CA GLY A 65 -2.11 -9.62 19.79
C GLY A 65 -2.60 -8.18 20.04
N GLN A 66 -2.40 -7.69 21.26
CA GLN A 66 -2.88 -6.37 21.65
C GLN A 66 -2.06 -5.26 20.97
N ALA A 67 -2.76 -4.23 20.47
CA ALA A 67 -2.15 -3.00 19.95
C ALA A 67 -1.01 -3.25 18.93
N PRO A 68 -1.29 -3.85 17.75
CA PRO A 68 -0.24 -4.18 16.77
C PRO A 68 0.60 -2.97 16.32
N ALA A 69 0.00 -1.78 16.19
CA ALA A 69 0.73 -0.53 15.93
C ALA A 69 1.78 -0.24 17.02
N ARG A 70 1.42 -0.48 18.29
CA ARG A 70 2.32 -0.29 19.43
C ARG A 70 3.45 -1.31 19.44
N GLN A 71 3.15 -2.57 19.10
CA GLN A 71 4.17 -3.60 18.92
C GLN A 71 5.19 -3.19 17.85
N ALA A 72 4.73 -2.70 16.70
CA ALA A 72 5.61 -2.22 15.63
C ALA A 72 6.47 -1.02 16.07
N ALA A 73 5.90 -0.03 16.74
CA ALA A 73 6.65 1.11 17.28
C ALA A 73 7.76 0.67 18.26
N LEU A 74 7.45 -0.28 19.16
CA LEU A 74 8.44 -0.82 20.10
C LEU A 74 9.51 -1.66 19.39
N ASN A 75 9.13 -2.48 18.41
CA ASN A 75 10.05 -3.26 17.57
C ASN A 75 10.98 -2.38 16.73
N ALA A 76 10.56 -1.15 16.42
CA ALA A 76 11.38 -0.15 15.76
C ALA A 76 12.41 0.51 16.70
N GLY A 77 12.30 0.32 18.02
CA GLY A 77 13.17 0.93 19.02
C GLY A 77 12.69 2.30 19.51
N LEU A 78 11.45 2.70 19.22
CA LEU A 78 10.89 3.93 19.78
C LEU A 78 10.63 3.77 21.30
N PRO A 79 10.80 4.83 22.10
CA PRO A 79 10.69 4.72 23.54
C PRO A 79 9.27 4.42 24.01
N HIS A 80 9.17 3.93 25.24
CA HIS A 80 7.90 3.56 25.87
C HIS A 80 6.94 4.75 26.10
N THR A 81 7.42 5.98 25.90
CA THR A 81 6.62 7.21 25.99
C THR A 81 5.86 7.54 24.72
N VAL A 82 6.23 6.98 23.56
CA VAL A 82 5.57 7.28 22.28
C VAL A 82 4.27 6.48 22.15
N GLY A 83 3.15 7.13 21.83
CA GLY A 83 1.86 6.47 21.60
C GLY A 83 1.79 5.78 20.23
N ALA A 84 0.85 4.85 20.05
CA ALA A 84 0.60 4.27 18.74
C ALA A 84 -0.86 3.83 18.53
N THR A 85 -1.36 4.04 17.32
CA THR A 85 -2.74 3.73 16.92
C THR A 85 -2.78 2.86 15.67
N ALA A 86 -3.51 1.74 15.73
CA ALA A 86 -3.76 0.89 14.58
C ALA A 86 -4.98 1.37 13.80
N VAL A 87 -4.85 1.48 12.49
CA VAL A 87 -5.90 1.94 11.58
C VAL A 87 -6.25 0.81 10.61
N ASN A 88 -7.54 0.50 10.48
CA ASN A 88 -8.04 -0.39 9.44
C ASN A 88 -9.00 0.39 8.53
N LYS A 89 -8.56 0.64 7.30
CA LYS A 89 -9.35 1.10 6.16
C LYS A 89 -9.05 0.23 4.94
N VAL A 90 -9.00 -1.08 5.16
CA VAL A 90 -8.65 -2.11 4.16
C VAL A 90 -7.37 -1.71 3.40
N CYS A 91 -7.34 -1.77 2.07
CA CYS A 91 -6.15 -1.45 1.27
C CYS A 91 -5.64 -0.01 1.48
N GLY A 92 -6.55 0.92 1.81
CA GLY A 92 -6.23 2.33 2.06
C GLY A 92 -5.65 2.62 3.44
N SER A 93 -5.49 1.61 4.30
CA SER A 93 -5.05 1.78 5.70
C SER A 93 -3.75 2.58 5.81
N GLY A 94 -2.70 2.15 5.10
CA GLY A 94 -1.40 2.80 5.12
C GLY A 94 -1.45 4.27 4.71
N LEU A 95 -2.04 4.59 3.56
CA LEU A 95 -2.11 5.99 3.09
C LEU A 95 -3.01 6.85 3.99
N LYS A 96 -4.06 6.26 4.58
CA LYS A 96 -4.94 6.95 5.54
C LYS A 96 -4.17 7.37 6.80
N THR A 97 -3.20 6.59 7.27
CA THR A 97 -2.36 7.01 8.41
C THR A 97 -1.60 8.31 8.10
N VAL A 98 -1.12 8.48 6.87
CA VAL A 98 -0.42 9.69 6.43
C VAL A 98 -1.36 10.90 6.44
N SER A 99 -2.59 10.75 5.93
CA SER A 99 -3.60 11.81 5.98
C SER A 99 -4.03 12.17 7.41
N MET A 100 -4.16 11.17 8.30
CA MET A 100 -4.50 11.40 9.71
C MET A 100 -3.39 12.16 10.42
N GLY A 101 -2.14 11.76 10.24
CA GLY A 101 -1.01 12.46 10.85
C GLY A 101 -0.81 13.86 10.27
N ALA A 102 -1.02 14.04 8.95
CA ALA A 102 -0.99 15.37 8.35
C ALA A 102 -2.05 16.30 8.95
N ASN A 103 -3.27 15.82 9.17
CA ASN A 103 -4.31 16.62 9.86
C ASN A 103 -3.88 17.04 11.27
N ALA A 104 -3.34 16.11 12.07
CA ALA A 104 -2.88 16.39 13.44
C ALA A 104 -1.77 17.46 13.47
N ILE A 105 -0.82 17.39 12.52
CA ILE A 105 0.24 18.39 12.39
C ILE A 105 -0.31 19.74 11.91
N MET A 106 -1.23 19.74 10.94
CA MET A 106 -1.85 20.96 10.39
C MET A 106 -2.57 21.78 11.48
N VAL A 107 -3.21 21.10 12.44
CA VAL A 107 -3.93 21.75 13.55
C VAL A 107 -3.06 21.96 14.80
N GLY A 108 -1.80 21.53 14.77
CA GLY A 108 -0.83 21.72 15.86
C GLY A 108 -0.99 20.75 17.04
N GLU A 109 -1.74 19.65 16.87
CA GLU A 109 -1.90 18.60 17.88
C GLU A 109 -0.63 17.75 18.03
N ALA A 110 0.12 17.56 16.94
CA ALA A 110 1.40 16.86 16.91
C ALA A 110 2.44 17.66 16.13
N GLN A 111 3.73 17.42 16.39
CA GLN A 111 4.85 17.99 15.64
C GLN A 111 5.49 16.95 14.71
N ILE A 112 5.71 15.72 15.19
CA ILE A 112 6.33 14.64 14.42
C ILE A 112 5.49 13.38 14.55
N ILE A 113 5.05 12.86 13.41
CA ILE A 113 4.28 11.61 13.33
C ILE A 113 5.01 10.62 12.44
N VAL A 114 5.05 9.37 12.88
CA VAL A 114 5.37 8.24 12.00
C VAL A 114 4.06 7.67 11.46
N ALA A 115 3.91 7.66 10.14
CA ALA A 115 2.77 7.07 9.46
C ALA A 115 3.23 5.84 8.66
N ALA A 116 2.63 4.68 8.93
CA ALA A 116 3.09 3.41 8.38
C ALA A 116 1.92 2.51 7.96
N GLY A 117 2.25 1.47 7.21
CA GLY A 117 1.38 0.35 6.94
C GLY A 117 2.18 -0.95 6.96
N MET A 118 1.58 -2.02 7.45
CA MET A 118 2.19 -3.34 7.53
C MET A 118 1.15 -4.43 7.29
N GLU A 119 1.58 -5.52 6.69
CA GLU A 119 0.74 -6.70 6.53
C GLU A 119 1.59 -7.96 6.43
N SER A 120 1.08 -9.06 6.99
CA SER A 120 1.56 -10.41 6.70
C SER A 120 0.35 -11.29 6.43
N MET A 121 -0.07 -11.32 5.16
CA MET A 121 -1.24 -12.07 4.72
C MET A 121 -0.99 -13.58 4.78
N ASN A 122 0.27 -14.02 4.71
CA ASN A 122 0.67 -15.41 4.97
C ASN A 122 0.31 -15.91 6.36
N ARG A 123 0.17 -14.99 7.32
CA ARG A 123 -0.02 -15.30 8.74
C ARG A 123 -1.45 -15.06 9.23
N GLY A 124 -2.40 -14.82 8.32
CA GLY A 124 -3.81 -14.79 8.66
C GLY A 124 -4.26 -16.14 9.25
N PRO A 125 -4.86 -16.16 10.46
CA PRO A 125 -5.30 -17.40 11.06
C PRO A 125 -6.57 -17.95 10.39
N TYR A 126 -6.89 -19.21 10.65
CA TYR A 126 -8.25 -19.70 10.48
C TYR A 126 -9.08 -19.41 11.74
N LEU A 127 -10.36 -19.07 11.55
CA LEU A 127 -11.31 -18.70 12.58
C LEU A 127 -12.42 -19.76 12.69
N LEU A 128 -12.91 -19.95 13.91
CA LEU A 128 -14.07 -20.77 14.25
C LEU A 128 -15.05 -19.90 15.05
N SER A 129 -16.06 -19.34 14.39
CA SER A 129 -16.95 -18.32 14.98
C SER A 129 -17.70 -18.79 16.22
N GLU A 130 -18.28 -20.00 16.16
CA GLU A 130 -19.11 -20.55 17.25
C GLU A 130 -18.32 -21.39 18.25
N ALA A 131 -17.00 -21.57 18.09
CA ALA A 131 -16.20 -22.43 18.99
C ALA A 131 -16.21 -21.93 20.44
N ARG A 132 -16.43 -20.64 20.67
CA ARG A 132 -16.48 -20.05 22.02
C ARG A 132 -17.71 -20.50 22.81
N THR A 133 -18.86 -20.60 22.17
CA THR A 133 -20.16 -20.93 22.78
C THR A 133 -20.59 -22.37 22.51
N GLY A 134 -19.94 -23.04 21.54
CA GLY A 134 -20.14 -24.42 21.16
C GLY A 134 -21.10 -24.58 19.99
N TYR A 135 -20.73 -25.44 19.02
CA TYR A 135 -21.53 -25.73 17.82
C TYR A 135 -22.79 -26.57 18.07
N ARG A 136 -22.98 -27.11 19.29
CA ARG A 136 -24.05 -28.03 19.69
C ARG A 136 -24.12 -29.35 18.89
N LEU A 137 -24.51 -29.31 17.63
CA LEU A 137 -24.67 -30.47 16.73
C LEU A 137 -24.64 -30.02 15.27
N GLY A 138 -23.82 -30.66 14.42
CA GLY A 138 -23.69 -30.33 12.99
C GLY A 138 -22.26 -29.94 12.60
N SER A 139 -22.07 -29.54 11.34
CA SER A 139 -20.78 -29.07 10.81
C SER A 139 -20.52 -27.60 11.16
N GLY A 140 -19.25 -27.23 11.30
CA GLY A 140 -18.78 -25.85 11.39
C GLY A 140 -17.86 -25.51 10.23
N GLU A 141 -17.73 -24.22 9.92
CA GLU A 141 -16.84 -23.71 8.89
C GLU A 141 -15.53 -23.20 9.50
N LEU A 142 -14.41 -23.57 8.89
CA LEU A 142 -13.08 -23.01 9.16
C LEU A 142 -12.89 -21.81 8.22
N ILE A 143 -12.97 -20.61 8.78
CA ILE A 143 -12.96 -19.37 7.99
C ILE A 143 -11.52 -18.87 7.86
N ASP A 144 -11.03 -18.65 6.65
CA ASP A 144 -9.72 -18.03 6.40
C ASP A 144 -9.81 -16.52 6.69
N ALA A 145 -9.10 -16.01 7.71
CA ALA A 145 -9.15 -14.59 8.07
C ALA A 145 -8.55 -13.66 7.00
N THR A 146 -7.56 -14.13 6.23
CA THR A 146 -6.98 -13.33 5.13
C THR A 146 -8.04 -13.07 4.07
N VAL A 147 -8.83 -14.08 3.74
CA VAL A 147 -9.95 -13.93 2.80
C VAL A 147 -11.08 -13.13 3.44
N HIS A 148 -11.56 -13.56 4.61
CA HIS A 148 -12.76 -13.01 5.24
C HIS A 148 -12.61 -11.53 5.63
N ASP A 149 -11.50 -11.16 6.27
CA ASP A 149 -11.30 -9.79 6.78
C ASP A 149 -10.63 -8.86 5.75
N GLY A 150 -9.98 -9.42 4.71
CA GLY A 150 -9.18 -8.67 3.76
C GLY A 150 -9.70 -8.64 2.32
N LEU A 151 -10.29 -9.74 1.83
CA LEU A 151 -10.55 -9.97 0.40
C LEU A 151 -12.02 -10.28 0.07
N TRP A 152 -12.90 -10.30 1.08
CA TRP A 152 -14.31 -10.61 0.93
C TRP A 152 -15.18 -9.36 1.08
N CYS A 153 -16.15 -9.18 0.19
CA CYS A 153 -17.14 -8.11 0.30
C CYS A 153 -18.21 -8.52 1.30
N SER A 154 -18.29 -7.84 2.43
CA SER A 154 -19.32 -8.10 3.45
C SER A 154 -20.74 -7.72 3.02
N VAL A 155 -20.89 -6.97 1.91
CA VAL A 155 -22.19 -6.50 1.40
C VAL A 155 -22.68 -7.37 0.25
N GLU A 156 -21.83 -7.56 -0.77
CA GLU A 156 -22.17 -8.37 -1.96
C GLU A 156 -21.98 -9.87 -1.75
N ASN A 157 -21.31 -10.25 -0.65
CA ASN A 157 -20.98 -11.62 -0.30
C ASN A 157 -20.21 -12.38 -1.40
N TRP A 158 -19.12 -11.76 -1.88
CA TRP A 158 -18.22 -12.35 -2.87
C TRP A 158 -16.78 -11.92 -2.68
N HIS A 159 -15.84 -12.58 -3.36
CA HIS A 159 -14.43 -12.17 -3.38
C HIS A 159 -14.25 -10.87 -4.18
N MET A 160 -13.26 -10.01 -3.81
CA MET A 160 -12.95 -8.76 -4.53
C MET A 160 -12.71 -8.94 -6.03
N GLY A 161 -12.20 -10.11 -6.43
CA GLY A 161 -12.04 -10.46 -7.84
C GLY A 161 -13.34 -10.45 -8.64
N ASN A 162 -14.51 -10.71 -8.02
CA ASN A 162 -15.81 -10.60 -8.69
C ASN A 162 -16.17 -9.16 -9.02
N SER A 163 -15.81 -8.20 -8.17
CA SER A 163 -15.92 -6.78 -8.50
C SER A 163 -15.01 -6.41 -9.69
N ALA A 164 -13.87 -7.09 -9.87
CA ALA A 164 -12.95 -6.83 -10.98
C ALA A 164 -13.48 -7.40 -12.29
N GLU A 165 -14.15 -8.56 -12.24
CA GLU A 165 -14.91 -9.11 -13.36
C GLU A 165 -16.04 -8.18 -13.77
N LEU A 166 -16.82 -7.67 -12.80
CA LEU A 166 -17.90 -6.72 -13.07
C LEU A 166 -17.42 -5.48 -13.82
N ILE A 167 -16.25 -4.95 -13.47
CA ILE A 167 -15.65 -3.80 -14.16
C ILE A 167 -15.18 -4.18 -15.56
N ALA A 168 -14.55 -5.35 -15.71
CA ALA A 168 -14.12 -5.82 -17.03
C ALA A 168 -15.30 -6.08 -17.98
N GLU A 169 -16.47 -6.45 -17.45
CA GLU A 169 -17.72 -6.56 -18.20
C GLU A 169 -18.32 -5.18 -18.51
N ALA A 170 -18.39 -4.28 -17.52
CA ALA A 170 -19.02 -2.96 -17.67
C ALA A 170 -18.25 -2.01 -18.62
N GLU A 171 -16.93 -2.10 -18.64
CA GLU A 171 -16.05 -1.25 -19.45
C GLU A 171 -15.54 -1.95 -20.73
N ASP A 172 -16.09 -3.13 -21.05
CA ASP A 172 -15.72 -3.96 -22.21
C ASP A 172 -14.21 -4.26 -22.34
N ILE A 173 -13.54 -4.42 -21.20
CA ILE A 173 -12.09 -4.69 -21.16
C ILE A 173 -11.86 -6.17 -21.47
N SER A 174 -11.09 -6.46 -22.50
CA SER A 174 -10.78 -7.83 -22.91
C SER A 174 -9.78 -8.51 -21.97
N ARG A 175 -9.73 -9.85 -22.03
CA ARG A 175 -8.74 -10.64 -21.31
C ARG A 175 -7.32 -10.32 -21.79
N GLU A 176 -7.17 -10.12 -23.09
CA GLU A 176 -5.92 -9.84 -23.76
C GLU A 176 -5.33 -8.51 -23.27
N GLU A 177 -6.15 -7.45 -23.18
CA GLU A 177 -5.72 -6.16 -22.62
C GLU A 177 -5.27 -6.29 -21.16
N MET A 178 -5.97 -7.08 -20.35
CA MET A 178 -5.60 -7.33 -18.95
C MET A 178 -4.26 -8.05 -18.83
N ASP A 179 -4.01 -9.05 -19.69
CA ASP A 179 -2.75 -9.81 -19.69
C ASP A 179 -1.59 -8.95 -20.24
N GLU A 180 -1.83 -8.12 -21.26
CA GLU A 180 -0.84 -7.16 -21.77
C GLU A 180 -0.45 -6.12 -20.71
N TYR A 181 -1.43 -5.60 -19.97
CA TYR A 181 -1.21 -4.72 -18.84
C TYR A 181 -0.34 -5.41 -17.76
N ALA A 182 -0.67 -6.64 -17.41
CA ALA A 182 0.07 -7.40 -16.40
C ALA A 182 1.53 -7.65 -16.81
N LEU A 183 1.75 -8.01 -18.07
CA LEU A 183 3.09 -8.14 -18.65
C LEU A 183 3.88 -6.84 -18.56
N ARG A 184 3.24 -5.70 -18.84
CA ARG A 184 3.87 -4.38 -18.70
C ARG A 184 4.29 -4.09 -17.26
N SER A 185 3.41 -4.38 -16.28
CA SER A 185 3.72 -4.20 -14.85
C SER A 185 4.96 -5.01 -14.45
N HIS A 186 5.01 -6.29 -14.84
CA HIS A 186 6.18 -7.15 -14.57
C HIS A 186 7.45 -6.65 -15.25
N ARG A 187 7.40 -6.27 -16.53
CA ARG A 187 8.57 -5.74 -17.25
C ARG A 187 9.12 -4.48 -16.60
N ARG A 188 8.26 -3.57 -16.16
CA ARG A 188 8.67 -2.34 -15.46
C ARG A 188 9.29 -2.65 -14.10
N ALA A 189 8.71 -3.56 -13.33
CA ALA A 189 9.25 -3.98 -12.03
C ALA A 189 10.62 -4.66 -12.17
N ILE A 190 10.79 -5.57 -13.13
CA ILE A 190 12.07 -6.23 -13.40
C ILE A 190 13.12 -5.21 -13.83
N LYS A 191 12.79 -4.32 -14.77
CA LYS A 191 13.69 -3.26 -15.19
C LYS A 191 14.11 -2.36 -14.01
N ALA A 192 13.16 -1.98 -13.15
CA ALA A 192 13.44 -1.16 -11.96
C ALA A 192 14.35 -1.88 -10.96
N ILE A 193 14.18 -3.20 -10.77
CA ILE A 193 15.07 -4.02 -9.94
C ILE A 193 16.49 -4.06 -10.55
N GLU A 194 16.61 -4.36 -11.84
CA GLU A 194 17.89 -4.47 -12.54
C GLU A 194 18.67 -3.14 -12.56
N GLU A 195 17.97 -2.03 -12.76
CA GLU A 195 18.52 -0.67 -12.71
C GLU A 195 18.76 -0.15 -11.29
N GLY A 196 18.39 -0.94 -10.26
CA GLY A 196 18.60 -0.60 -8.86
C GLY A 196 17.70 0.53 -8.34
N LYS A 197 16.58 0.82 -9.01
CA LYS A 197 15.65 1.91 -8.68
C LYS A 197 15.00 1.77 -7.31
N PHE A 198 14.86 0.54 -6.82
CA PHE A 198 14.29 0.26 -5.49
C PHE A 198 15.32 0.26 -4.34
N ARG A 199 16.62 0.37 -4.63
CA ARG A 199 17.66 0.22 -3.59
C ARG A 199 17.58 1.28 -2.49
N GLU A 200 17.20 2.51 -2.85
CA GLU A 200 17.08 3.60 -1.87
C GLU A 200 15.81 3.43 -1.01
N GLU A 201 14.70 2.97 -1.59
CA GLU A 201 13.44 2.83 -0.84
C GLU A 201 13.38 1.56 0.02
N ILE A 202 14.05 0.47 -0.38
CA ILE A 202 14.06 -0.80 0.36
C ILE A 202 15.07 -0.75 1.51
N VAL A 203 14.65 -1.20 2.69
CA VAL A 203 15.54 -1.58 3.79
C VAL A 203 15.72 -3.11 3.81
N PRO A 204 16.97 -3.62 3.75
CA PRO A 204 17.25 -5.06 3.82
C PRO A 204 16.82 -5.70 5.15
N LEU A 205 16.00 -6.74 5.07
CA LEU A 205 15.63 -7.54 6.23
C LEU A 205 16.66 -8.66 6.46
N VAL A 206 17.28 -8.68 7.63
CA VAL A 206 18.22 -9.73 8.04
C VAL A 206 17.45 -10.84 8.74
N ILE A 207 17.35 -12.02 8.11
CA ILE A 207 16.57 -13.15 8.60
C ILE A 207 17.52 -14.19 9.20
N PRO A 208 17.51 -14.41 10.53
CA PRO A 208 18.35 -15.40 11.18
C PRO A 208 18.06 -16.81 10.65
N GLN A 209 19.13 -17.54 10.32
CA GLN A 209 19.04 -18.93 9.88
C GLN A 209 19.45 -19.87 11.03
N ARG A 210 18.80 -21.04 11.12
CA ARG A 210 19.17 -22.05 12.13
C ARG A 210 20.61 -22.55 11.94
N LYS A 211 21.13 -22.52 10.71
CA LYS A 211 22.50 -22.85 10.33
C LYS A 211 22.95 -21.93 9.20
N GLY A 212 24.21 -21.49 9.23
CA GLY A 212 24.80 -20.63 8.21
C GLY A 212 24.61 -19.13 8.48
N GLU A 213 25.05 -18.32 7.53
CA GLU A 213 24.92 -16.87 7.59
C GLU A 213 23.45 -16.43 7.51
N PRO A 214 23.08 -15.27 8.11
CA PRO A 214 21.76 -14.70 7.97
C PRO A 214 21.39 -14.48 6.50
N LEU A 215 20.13 -14.76 6.16
CA LEU A 215 19.60 -14.45 4.84
C LEU A 215 19.29 -12.95 4.77
N ILE A 216 19.86 -12.25 3.79
CA ILE A 216 19.53 -10.86 3.51
C ILE A 216 18.39 -10.84 2.49
N PHE A 217 17.27 -10.26 2.88
CA PHE A 217 16.09 -10.13 2.06
C PHE A 217 15.88 -8.66 1.69
N ASP A 218 16.28 -8.29 0.47
CA ASP A 218 16.36 -6.91 -0.01
C ASP A 218 15.77 -6.69 -1.41
N THR A 219 15.13 -7.71 -1.98
CA THR A 219 14.60 -7.68 -3.34
C THR A 219 13.17 -8.22 -3.35
N ASP A 220 12.25 -7.52 -4.03
CA ASP A 220 10.85 -7.93 -4.17
C ASP A 220 10.77 -9.30 -4.90
N GLU A 221 10.07 -10.29 -4.32
CA GLU A 221 10.10 -11.69 -4.80
C GLU A 221 9.09 -12.01 -5.91
N ASN A 222 8.07 -11.16 -6.04
CA ASN A 222 6.90 -11.47 -6.87
C ASN A 222 7.09 -11.15 -8.37
N PRO A 223 7.91 -10.17 -8.80
CA PRO A 223 8.16 -9.93 -10.22
C PRO A 223 8.73 -11.15 -10.96
N ARG A 224 8.19 -11.42 -12.17
CA ARG A 224 8.54 -12.58 -13.00
C ARG A 224 9.17 -12.11 -14.31
N ALA A 225 10.47 -12.37 -14.49
CA ALA A 225 11.20 -12.02 -15.71
C ALA A 225 10.83 -12.90 -16.91
N ASP A 226 10.35 -14.11 -16.66
CA ASP A 226 9.95 -15.11 -17.65
C ASP A 226 8.49 -14.99 -18.10
N THR A 227 7.76 -13.97 -17.64
CA THR A 227 6.35 -13.77 -17.98
C THR A 227 6.17 -13.31 -19.44
N SER A 228 5.10 -13.78 -20.07
CA SER A 228 4.75 -13.46 -21.47
C SER A 228 3.24 -13.47 -21.66
N VAL A 229 2.74 -12.85 -22.74
CA VAL A 229 1.30 -12.87 -23.06
C VAL A 229 0.81 -14.30 -23.25
N GLU A 230 1.63 -15.18 -23.86
CA GLU A 230 1.28 -16.58 -24.06
C GLU A 230 1.22 -17.37 -22.75
N ALA A 231 2.10 -17.06 -21.79
CA ALA A 231 2.08 -17.67 -20.47
C ALA A 231 0.86 -17.20 -19.67
N LEU A 232 0.56 -15.90 -19.70
CA LEU A 232 -0.59 -15.29 -19.04
C LEU A 232 -1.91 -15.82 -19.64
N GLY A 233 -2.03 -15.90 -20.97
CA GLY A 233 -3.22 -16.37 -21.66
C GLY A 233 -3.58 -17.84 -21.38
N ARG A 234 -2.63 -18.65 -20.89
CA ARG A 234 -2.89 -20.05 -20.48
C ARG A 234 -3.48 -20.17 -19.07
N LEU A 235 -3.46 -19.09 -18.28
CA LEU A 235 -3.97 -19.15 -16.91
C LEU A 235 -5.49 -19.24 -16.88
N PRO A 236 -6.06 -20.13 -16.04
CA PRO A 236 -7.50 -20.23 -15.88
C PRO A 236 -8.07 -19.00 -15.14
N PRO A 237 -9.35 -18.67 -15.36
CA PRO A 237 -10.07 -17.71 -14.55
C PRO A 237 -10.02 -18.05 -13.05
N ALA A 238 -9.85 -17.04 -12.19
CA ALA A 238 -9.61 -17.24 -10.76
C ALA A 238 -10.86 -17.08 -9.88
N PHE A 239 -11.86 -16.32 -10.33
CA PHE A 239 -13.01 -15.93 -9.49
C PHE A 239 -14.37 -16.37 -10.04
N LYS A 240 -14.51 -16.42 -11.36
CA LYS A 240 -15.72 -16.83 -12.08
C LYS A 240 -15.33 -17.81 -13.18
N ALA A 241 -16.14 -18.86 -13.42
CA ALA A 241 -15.76 -19.95 -14.34
C ALA A 241 -15.49 -19.49 -15.79
N ASP A 242 -16.24 -18.48 -16.25
CA ASP A 242 -16.12 -17.81 -17.54
C ASP A 242 -15.54 -16.38 -17.40
N GLY A 243 -14.81 -16.13 -16.31
CA GLY A 243 -14.22 -14.83 -16.00
C GLY A 243 -12.98 -14.48 -16.81
N LYS A 244 -12.61 -13.20 -16.80
CA LYS A 244 -11.40 -12.64 -17.44
C LYS A 244 -10.25 -12.48 -16.43
N CYS A 245 -10.55 -12.36 -15.15
CA CYS A 245 -9.54 -12.18 -14.11
C CYS A 245 -8.84 -13.51 -13.78
N THR A 246 -7.52 -13.49 -13.75
CA THR A 246 -6.66 -14.64 -13.44
C THR A 246 -5.64 -14.29 -12.38
N ALA A 247 -4.92 -15.29 -11.88
CA ALA A 247 -3.77 -15.08 -10.99
C ALA A 247 -2.63 -14.28 -11.64
N GLY A 248 -2.60 -14.16 -12.98
CA GLY A 248 -1.55 -13.43 -13.70
C GLY A 248 -1.87 -11.96 -13.93
N ASN A 249 -3.15 -11.59 -13.96
CA ASN A 249 -3.61 -10.21 -14.18
C ASN A 249 -4.31 -9.60 -12.95
N SER A 250 -4.13 -10.24 -11.80
CA SER A 250 -4.54 -9.77 -10.48
C SER A 250 -3.31 -9.65 -9.58
N SER A 251 -3.35 -8.73 -8.61
CA SER A 251 -2.30 -8.68 -7.60
C SER A 251 -2.26 -9.93 -6.71
N ALA A 252 -1.07 -10.27 -6.23
CA ALA A 252 -0.85 -11.44 -5.39
C ALA A 252 -1.07 -11.12 -3.90
N ILE A 253 -1.41 -12.15 -3.13
CA ILE A 253 -1.32 -12.15 -1.68
C ILE A 253 0.15 -12.07 -1.29
N THR A 254 0.53 -11.04 -0.53
CA THR A 254 1.92 -10.78 -0.17
C THR A 254 2.08 -10.18 1.22
N ASP A 255 3.33 -10.16 1.69
CA ASP A 255 3.72 -9.58 2.97
C ASP A 255 4.65 -8.39 2.75
N GLY A 256 4.57 -7.38 3.61
CA GLY A 256 5.46 -6.23 3.56
C GLY A 256 5.06 -5.12 4.53
N ALA A 257 5.96 -4.14 4.69
CA ALA A 257 5.69 -2.93 5.44
C ALA A 257 6.34 -1.69 4.80
N ALA A 258 5.75 -0.53 5.03
CA ALA A 258 6.27 0.76 4.57
C ALA A 258 5.95 1.83 5.61
N ALA A 259 6.83 2.82 5.76
CA ALA A 259 6.70 3.91 6.70
C ALA A 259 7.22 5.23 6.13
N VAL A 260 6.60 6.32 6.54
CA VAL A 260 7.06 7.68 6.32
C VAL A 260 7.07 8.43 7.65
N VAL A 261 7.97 9.40 7.77
CA VAL A 261 8.00 10.35 8.89
C VAL A 261 7.56 11.71 8.37
N ILE A 262 6.56 12.29 9.01
CA ILE A 262 5.99 13.59 8.64
C ILE A 262 6.11 14.59 9.79
N THR A 263 6.29 15.85 9.42
CA THR A 263 6.43 16.97 10.33
C THR A 263 5.92 18.26 9.66
N SER A 264 5.85 19.37 10.38
CA SER A 264 5.58 20.66 9.74
C SER A 264 6.84 21.19 9.03
N ALA A 265 6.68 21.95 7.95
CA ALA A 265 7.81 22.60 7.27
C ALA A 265 8.60 23.53 8.20
N GLU A 266 7.92 24.16 9.17
CA GLU A 266 8.54 24.94 10.24
C GLU A 266 9.43 24.07 11.13
N LYS A 267 8.90 22.94 11.61
CA LYS A 267 9.63 22.03 12.48
C LYS A 267 10.81 21.37 11.77
N ALA A 268 10.67 21.02 10.49
CA ALA A 268 11.79 20.54 9.68
C ALA A 268 12.94 21.57 9.63
N ARG A 269 12.62 22.86 9.45
CA ARG A 269 13.63 23.94 9.48
C ARG A 269 14.27 24.10 10.85
N GLU A 270 13.49 24.03 11.94
CA GLU A 270 14.03 24.07 13.32
C GLU A 270 15.04 22.95 13.58
N LEU A 271 14.78 21.76 13.02
CA LEU A 271 15.62 20.57 13.18
C LEU A 271 16.79 20.53 12.19
N GLY A 272 16.84 21.46 11.21
CA GLY A 272 17.87 21.45 10.16
C GLY A 272 17.72 20.29 9.17
N ILE A 273 16.52 19.74 9.01
CA ILE A 273 16.24 18.59 8.14
C ILE A 273 15.71 19.08 6.79
N GLN A 274 16.33 18.65 5.70
CA GLN A 274 15.81 18.87 4.34
C GLN A 274 14.66 17.87 4.08
N PRO A 275 13.43 18.34 3.83
CA PRO A 275 12.34 17.42 3.56
C PRO A 275 12.45 16.80 2.16
N LEU A 276 11.85 15.62 1.99
CA LEU A 276 11.75 14.93 0.71
C LEU A 276 10.66 15.55 -0.18
N ALA A 277 9.47 15.72 0.40
CA ALA A 277 8.30 16.22 -0.31
C ALA A 277 7.33 16.93 0.64
N ARG A 278 6.51 17.83 0.10
CA ARG A 278 5.37 18.47 0.77
C ARG A 278 4.09 17.73 0.41
N ILE A 279 3.23 17.46 1.38
CA ILE A 279 1.88 16.94 1.13
C ILE A 279 0.99 18.10 0.71
N THR A 280 0.58 18.12 -0.56
CA THR A 280 -0.22 19.23 -1.11
C THR A 280 -1.72 19.04 -0.91
N GLY A 281 -2.16 17.79 -0.79
CA GLY A 281 -3.56 17.49 -0.55
C GLY A 281 -3.82 15.99 -0.37
N PHE A 282 -5.00 15.68 0.15
CA PHE A 282 -5.55 14.33 0.20
C PHE A 282 -7.07 14.37 0.22
N ALA A 283 -7.68 13.34 -0.39
CA ALA A 283 -9.12 13.18 -0.50
C ALA A 283 -9.53 11.71 -0.39
N GLN A 284 -10.82 11.48 -0.18
CA GLN A 284 -11.43 10.16 -0.11
C GLN A 284 -12.73 10.17 -0.90
N ALA A 285 -13.08 9.03 -1.50
CA ALA A 285 -14.36 8.83 -2.15
C ALA A 285 -14.96 7.48 -1.77
N ALA A 286 -16.27 7.38 -1.95
CA ALA A 286 -17.05 6.17 -1.72
C ALA A 286 -18.07 6.01 -2.83
N VAL A 287 -18.35 4.77 -3.19
CA VAL A 287 -19.31 4.29 -4.20
C VAL A 287 -20.00 3.04 -3.67
N GLU A 288 -20.96 2.48 -4.40
CA GLU A 288 -21.52 1.18 -4.03
C GLU A 288 -20.41 0.10 -3.98
N PRO A 289 -20.38 -0.80 -2.97
CA PRO A 289 -19.30 -1.76 -2.78
C PRO A 289 -18.94 -2.61 -4.02
N LYS A 290 -19.94 -3.05 -4.81
CA LYS A 290 -19.68 -3.78 -6.06
C LYS A 290 -18.84 -3.00 -7.08
N TRP A 291 -18.95 -1.66 -7.08
CA TRP A 291 -18.25 -0.75 -7.99
C TRP A 291 -16.94 -0.20 -7.40
N VAL A 292 -16.40 -0.81 -6.34
CA VAL A 292 -15.20 -0.33 -5.60
C VAL A 292 -14.05 0.15 -6.49
N PHE A 293 -13.84 -0.47 -7.64
CA PHE A 293 -12.72 -0.16 -8.51
C PHE A 293 -12.84 1.13 -9.31
N ILE A 294 -14.00 1.79 -9.39
CA ILE A 294 -14.10 3.16 -9.95
C ILE A 294 -13.91 4.24 -8.89
N ALA A 295 -13.86 3.87 -7.60
CA ALA A 295 -13.69 4.81 -6.51
C ALA A 295 -12.40 5.66 -6.60
N PRO A 296 -11.24 5.16 -7.11
CA PRO A 296 -10.03 5.96 -7.27
C PRO A 296 -10.24 7.18 -8.16
N VAL A 297 -10.98 7.05 -9.27
CA VAL A 297 -11.33 8.17 -10.16
C VAL A 297 -11.97 9.31 -9.36
N HIS A 298 -13.00 8.98 -8.57
CA HIS A 298 -13.70 9.96 -7.74
C HIS A 298 -12.85 10.54 -6.61
N ALA A 299 -11.93 9.75 -6.04
CA ALA A 299 -11.01 10.26 -5.03
C ALA A 299 -9.99 11.25 -5.63
N ILE A 300 -9.54 10.97 -6.86
CA ILE A 300 -8.65 11.85 -7.62
C ILE A 300 -9.39 13.13 -8.02
N GLU A 301 -10.59 13.06 -8.60
CA GLU A 301 -11.41 14.24 -8.94
C GLU A 301 -11.60 15.16 -7.72
N LYS A 302 -11.99 14.60 -6.57
CA LYS A 302 -12.12 15.36 -5.32
C LYS A 302 -10.80 15.97 -4.82
N LEU A 303 -9.68 15.30 -5.07
CA LEU A 303 -8.36 15.82 -4.72
C LEU A 303 -7.99 17.01 -5.61
N LEU A 304 -8.24 16.91 -6.92
CA LEU A 304 -8.02 18.00 -7.88
C LEU A 304 -8.87 19.22 -7.50
N ASP A 305 -10.16 19.04 -7.26
CA ASP A 305 -11.08 20.11 -6.81
C ASP A 305 -10.58 20.80 -5.53
N LYS A 306 -10.05 20.01 -4.59
CA LYS A 306 -9.57 20.51 -3.29
C LYS A 306 -8.25 21.27 -3.40
N THR A 307 -7.38 20.88 -4.33
CA THR A 307 -6.02 21.42 -4.48
C THR A 307 -5.93 22.52 -5.53
N GLY A 308 -6.86 22.54 -6.48
CA GLY A 308 -6.84 23.44 -7.63
C GLY A 308 -5.80 23.06 -8.69
N TYR A 309 -5.19 21.87 -8.60
CA TYR A 309 -4.32 21.34 -9.65
C TYR A 309 -5.12 20.72 -10.77
N ASP A 310 -4.58 20.77 -11.98
CA ASP A 310 -5.06 19.97 -13.09
C ASP A 310 -4.38 18.59 -13.08
N LEU A 311 -5.08 17.56 -13.55
CA LEU A 311 -4.51 16.21 -13.60
C LEU A 311 -3.21 16.14 -14.42
N GLN A 312 -3.08 16.99 -15.44
CA GLN A 312 -1.92 17.06 -16.32
C GLN A 312 -0.67 17.63 -15.64
N ASP A 313 -0.84 18.35 -14.52
CA ASP A 313 0.26 18.89 -13.71
C ASP A 313 1.06 17.78 -13.03
N PHE A 314 0.46 16.60 -12.84
CA PHE A 314 1.10 15.45 -12.24
C PHE A 314 1.98 14.73 -13.26
N GLU A 315 3.28 14.72 -12.98
CA GLU A 315 4.29 14.12 -13.84
C GLU A 315 4.43 12.62 -13.59
N LEU A 316 4.16 12.18 -12.36
CA LEU A 316 4.10 10.77 -11.98
C LEU A 316 2.84 10.46 -11.17
N VAL A 317 2.26 9.30 -11.44
CA VAL A 317 1.07 8.81 -10.76
C VAL A 317 1.29 7.36 -10.35
N GLU A 318 1.06 7.06 -9.07
CA GLU A 318 1.00 5.71 -8.54
C GLU A 318 -0.45 5.37 -8.21
N ILE A 319 -1.08 4.49 -8.99
CA ILE A 319 -2.39 3.91 -8.66
C ILE A 319 -2.17 2.43 -8.34
N ASN A 320 -2.57 2.01 -7.14
CA ASN A 320 -2.37 0.62 -6.72
C ASN A 320 -3.12 -0.36 -7.65
N GLU A 321 -2.38 -1.26 -8.27
CA GLU A 321 -2.89 -2.25 -9.23
C GLU A 321 -3.54 -3.45 -8.53
N ALA A 322 -4.73 -3.28 -7.95
CA ALA A 322 -5.42 -4.42 -7.33
C ALA A 322 -5.72 -5.49 -8.40
N PHE A 323 -6.20 -5.05 -9.56
CA PHE A 323 -6.54 -5.85 -10.73
C PHE A 323 -6.24 -5.07 -12.01
N ALA A 324 -5.90 -5.76 -13.10
CA ALA A 324 -5.64 -5.12 -14.39
C ALA A 324 -6.89 -4.39 -14.93
N SER A 325 -8.10 -4.97 -14.77
CA SER A 325 -9.34 -4.34 -15.24
C SER A 325 -9.61 -3.00 -14.56
N GLN A 326 -9.37 -2.90 -13.26
CA GLN A 326 -9.44 -1.63 -12.52
C GLN A 326 -8.45 -0.61 -13.10
N MET A 327 -7.19 -1.00 -13.28
CA MET A 327 -6.17 -0.07 -13.76
C MET A 327 -6.46 0.46 -15.16
N ILE A 328 -6.92 -0.41 -16.06
CA ILE A 328 -7.30 -0.02 -17.42
C ILE A 328 -8.50 0.94 -17.39
N ALA A 329 -9.55 0.60 -16.63
CA ALA A 329 -10.74 1.44 -16.48
C ALA A 329 -10.39 2.83 -15.93
N ASP A 330 -9.65 2.89 -14.81
CA ASP A 330 -9.30 4.15 -14.15
C ASP A 330 -8.46 5.05 -15.04
N VAL A 331 -7.43 4.51 -15.69
CA VAL A 331 -6.51 5.29 -16.53
C VAL A 331 -7.20 5.78 -17.81
N HIS A 332 -8.05 4.96 -18.43
CA HIS A 332 -8.86 5.40 -19.56
C HIS A 332 -9.84 6.51 -19.16
N LYS A 333 -10.53 6.34 -18.02
CA LYS A 333 -11.50 7.33 -17.51
C LYS A 333 -10.85 8.67 -17.20
N LEU A 334 -9.65 8.64 -16.61
CA LEU A 334 -8.88 9.82 -16.24
C LEU A 334 -8.09 10.42 -17.42
N GLY A 335 -7.98 9.71 -18.54
CA GLY A 335 -7.16 10.14 -19.69
C GLY A 335 -5.67 10.27 -19.34
N LEU A 336 -5.17 9.43 -18.43
CA LEU A 336 -3.78 9.46 -17.99
C LEU A 336 -2.85 8.82 -19.03
N ASP A 337 -1.67 9.42 -19.18
CA ASP A 337 -0.60 8.83 -19.98
C ASP A 337 0.03 7.65 -19.22
N TRP A 338 0.05 6.48 -19.86
CA TRP A 338 0.64 5.27 -19.32
C TRP A 338 2.13 5.39 -18.99
N ASP A 339 2.86 6.33 -19.60
CA ASP A 339 4.27 6.58 -19.32
C ASP A 339 4.50 7.35 -18.01
N ARG A 340 3.44 7.88 -17.41
CA ARG A 340 3.45 8.54 -16.09
C ARG A 340 2.93 7.65 -14.96
N VAL A 341 2.15 6.62 -15.29
CA VAL A 341 1.47 5.75 -14.32
C VAL A 341 2.32 4.53 -13.98
N ASN A 342 2.59 4.28 -12.69
CA ASN A 342 3.28 3.08 -12.18
C ASN A 342 4.57 2.78 -12.96
N VAL A 343 5.47 3.76 -13.02
CA VAL A 343 6.63 3.75 -13.93
C VAL A 343 7.66 2.69 -13.58
N HIS A 344 7.66 2.21 -12.33
CA HIS A 344 8.50 1.10 -11.86
C HIS A 344 7.71 -0.21 -11.69
N GLY A 345 6.52 -0.31 -12.30
CA GLY A 345 5.60 -1.42 -12.11
C GLY A 345 4.80 -1.26 -10.81
N GLY A 346 3.69 -1.99 -10.70
CA GLY A 346 2.80 -1.89 -9.54
C GLY A 346 2.44 -3.25 -8.96
N ALA A 347 1.31 -3.31 -8.27
CA ALA A 347 0.96 -4.42 -7.38
C ALA A 347 0.67 -5.76 -8.10
N ILE A 348 0.40 -5.77 -9.41
CA ILE A 348 0.34 -7.04 -10.16
C ILE A 348 1.71 -7.72 -10.14
N ALA A 349 2.77 -6.95 -10.38
CA ALA A 349 4.13 -7.45 -10.35
C ALA A 349 4.71 -7.54 -8.93
N LEU A 350 4.63 -6.45 -8.18
CA LEU A 350 5.27 -6.29 -6.88
C LEU A 350 4.52 -7.02 -5.76
N GLY A 351 3.19 -7.17 -5.89
CA GLY A 351 2.30 -7.71 -4.86
C GLY A 351 1.52 -6.64 -4.09
N HIS A 352 0.49 -7.08 -3.36
CA HIS A 352 -0.44 -6.21 -2.64
C HIS A 352 -0.57 -6.58 -1.14
N PRO A 353 0.40 -6.22 -0.28
CA PRO A 353 0.24 -6.38 1.16
C PRO A 353 -0.78 -5.34 1.64
N ILE A 354 -2.04 -5.75 1.86
CA ILE A 354 -3.20 -4.84 1.87
C ILE A 354 -3.07 -3.66 2.87
N GLY A 355 -2.71 -3.91 4.14
CA GLY A 355 -2.50 -2.84 5.13
C GLY A 355 -1.31 -1.91 4.85
N CYS A 356 -0.33 -2.37 4.06
CA CYS A 356 0.89 -1.65 3.71
C CYS A 356 0.77 -0.86 2.39
N SER A 357 -0.05 -1.33 1.46
CA SER A 357 0.05 -0.93 0.05
C SER A 357 -0.13 0.57 -0.19
N GLY A 358 -1.02 1.23 0.56
CA GLY A 358 -1.18 2.68 0.48
C GLY A 358 0.09 3.47 0.84
N THR A 359 0.83 3.05 1.86
CA THR A 359 2.12 3.69 2.19
C THR A 359 3.21 3.28 1.21
N ARG A 360 3.20 2.02 0.73
CA ARG A 360 4.17 1.51 -0.25
C ARG A 360 4.12 2.30 -1.56
N VAL A 361 2.93 2.53 -2.12
CA VAL A 361 2.79 3.34 -3.35
C VAL A 361 3.30 4.77 -3.16
N LEU A 362 3.07 5.38 -2.00
CA LEU A 362 3.61 6.70 -1.69
C LEU A 362 5.14 6.67 -1.60
N VAL A 363 5.73 5.68 -0.93
CA VAL A 363 7.18 5.52 -0.83
C VAL A 363 7.79 5.36 -2.23
N THR A 364 7.23 4.50 -3.07
CA THR A 364 7.71 4.29 -4.45
C THR A 364 7.54 5.56 -5.30
N LEU A 365 6.42 6.28 -5.17
CA LEU A 365 6.19 7.56 -5.84
C LEU A 365 7.29 8.57 -5.49
N LEU A 366 7.59 8.77 -4.19
CA LEU A 366 8.59 9.75 -3.75
C LEU A 366 9.98 9.48 -4.35
N HIS A 367 10.40 8.21 -4.37
CA HIS A 367 11.71 7.84 -4.91
C HIS A 367 11.73 7.89 -6.44
N ALA A 368 10.65 7.52 -7.11
CA ALA A 368 10.52 7.68 -8.56
C ALA A 368 10.53 9.16 -8.98
N MET A 369 9.89 10.04 -8.21
CA MET A 369 9.90 11.49 -8.45
C MET A 369 11.31 12.05 -8.30
N LYS A 370 12.01 11.67 -7.22
CA LYS A 370 13.41 12.06 -7.00
C LYS A 370 14.32 11.60 -8.14
N ASP A 371 14.22 10.34 -8.56
CA ASP A 371 15.02 9.77 -9.66
C ASP A 371 14.79 10.49 -10.99
N ARG A 372 13.56 10.92 -11.26
CA ARG A 372 13.15 11.54 -12.52
C ARG A 372 13.15 13.07 -12.51
N GLY A 373 13.46 13.69 -11.37
CA GLY A 373 13.34 15.14 -11.19
C GLY A 373 11.91 15.65 -11.35
N ALA A 374 10.90 14.82 -11.07
CA ALA A 374 9.51 15.20 -11.15
C ALA A 374 9.11 16.06 -9.93
N ARG A 375 8.36 17.13 -10.18
CA ARG A 375 7.90 18.06 -9.15
C ARG A 375 6.61 17.60 -8.51
N LEU A 376 5.59 17.22 -9.28
CA LEU A 376 4.26 16.85 -8.74
C LEU A 376 3.93 15.38 -8.96
N GLY A 377 3.45 14.74 -7.89
CA GLY A 377 3.10 13.33 -7.88
C GLY A 377 1.77 13.06 -7.21
N LEU A 378 1.08 12.01 -7.66
CA LEU A 378 -0.21 11.58 -7.12
C LEU A 378 -0.17 10.10 -6.78
N ALA A 379 -0.60 9.74 -5.56
CA ALA A 379 -0.81 8.37 -5.13
C ALA A 379 -2.30 8.12 -4.89
N ALA A 380 -2.85 7.02 -5.42
CA ALA A 380 -4.24 6.63 -5.21
C ALA A 380 -4.42 5.12 -5.10
N LEU A 381 -5.49 4.71 -4.41
CA LEU A 381 -5.90 3.31 -4.33
C LEU A 381 -7.36 3.15 -3.94
N CYS A 382 -7.98 2.11 -4.50
CA CYS A 382 -9.27 1.58 -4.07
C CYS A 382 -9.10 0.77 -2.78
N LEU A 383 -10.20 0.56 -2.06
CA LEU A 383 -10.22 -0.28 -0.87
C LEU A 383 -11.59 -0.95 -0.69
N GLY A 384 -11.59 -2.20 -0.25
CA GLY A 384 -12.79 -3.02 -0.05
C GLY A 384 -13.85 -2.32 0.81
N GLY A 385 -15.12 -2.52 0.47
CA GLY A 385 -16.24 -1.77 1.04
C GLY A 385 -16.69 -0.58 0.20
N GLY A 386 -16.07 -0.37 -0.98
CA GLY A 386 -16.52 0.64 -1.94
C GLY A 386 -15.91 2.02 -1.74
N GLU A 387 -14.65 2.13 -1.28
CA GLU A 387 -14.02 3.43 -1.05
C GLU A 387 -12.67 3.56 -1.78
N ALA A 388 -12.11 4.76 -1.75
CA ALA A 388 -10.75 5.04 -2.21
C ALA A 388 -10.12 6.20 -1.43
N VAL A 389 -8.80 6.26 -1.50
CA VAL A 389 -7.98 7.37 -0.97
C VAL A 389 -7.03 7.86 -2.06
N ALA A 390 -6.81 9.18 -2.08
CA ALA A 390 -5.85 9.84 -2.97
C ALA A 390 -5.04 10.88 -2.20
N MET A 391 -3.77 11.04 -2.55
CA MET A 391 -2.84 12.00 -1.98
C MET A 391 -1.95 12.59 -3.07
N SER A 392 -1.76 13.91 -3.02
CA SER A 392 -0.81 14.62 -3.89
C SER A 392 0.37 15.12 -3.08
N VAL A 393 1.55 15.06 -3.69
CA VAL A 393 2.81 15.51 -3.11
C VAL A 393 3.58 16.37 -4.11
N GLU A 394 4.38 17.28 -3.57
CA GLU A 394 5.34 18.09 -4.33
C GLU A 394 6.74 17.83 -3.82
N MET A 395 7.67 17.45 -4.69
CA MET A 395 9.09 17.27 -4.31
C MET A 395 9.69 18.59 -3.82
N MET A 396 10.42 18.52 -2.72
CA MET A 396 11.14 19.68 -2.22
C MET A 396 12.47 19.84 -2.99
N PRO A 397 12.92 21.08 -3.23
CA PRO A 397 14.18 21.36 -3.92
C PRO A 397 15.43 20.84 -3.21
#